data_AF-A0A0B5HLK2-F1
#
_entry.id   AF-A0A0B5HLK2-F1
#
_cell.length_a   1.000
_cell.length_b   1.000
_cell.length_c   1.000
_cell.angle_alpha   90.00
_cell.angle_beta   90.00
_cell.angle_gamma   90.00
#
_symmetry.space_group_name_H-M   'P 1'
#
loop_
_entity.id
_entity.type
_entity.pdbx_description
1 polymer ?
#
loop_
_entity_poly.entity_id
_entity_poly.type
_entity_poly.pdbx_seq_one_letter_code
_entity_poly.pdbx_strand_id
1 'polypeptide(L)'
;MRKVIIILLLSMFLTSFIPAYAQEETTDNADAEVEQVLDETLPSEDEVGLTPDKTGYGLKIAMERLRLALIFNKERRAKLALQLADKRVEEAKLMANLNKLEALQRAREEHRRLIQKVRTDAGNLDEEDVKTFETHAELESEIETQENEVNELENVVLIRAKGLTEEQRQEFLDLVESFRNDTSEIKIKFNERKEELRVKLKDKGFNETDLEEREAKFLETAERFASHEVEQAEKMFNLASGLIGKSSEKNFTIKQETLDVKTKAEEKLNEAKAALINKEYKKTVELAREAKKLSALVIASIHGLQKDLIAKRLENLEKQREKLQELKEKAGEKRKKIQEELEERLKSRAEKAAEETESDEEETSENSDDSGEDLDDTESEDSGENESDSNRSGSNSGY
;
A
#
# COMPACT_ATOMS: atom_id res chain seq x y z
N MET A 1 -20.28 -78.19 7.32
CA MET A 1 -20.20 -76.72 7.43
C MET A 1 -19.74 -76.29 8.83
N ARG A 2 -18.49 -76.61 9.18
CA ARG A 2 -17.81 -76.26 10.44
C ARG A 2 -16.33 -76.21 10.07
N LYS A 3 -15.71 -75.04 9.88
CA LYS A 3 -14.24 -74.82 9.81
C LYS A 3 -13.76 -73.41 9.37
N VAL A 4 -14.59 -72.36 9.28
CA VAL A 4 -14.15 -71.04 8.75
C VAL A 4 -14.25 -69.87 9.74
N ILE A 5 -14.67 -70.07 11.00
CA ILE A 5 -14.91 -68.97 11.97
C ILE A 5 -13.82 -68.90 13.06
N ILE A 6 -12.55 -69.16 12.73
CA ILE A 6 -11.44 -69.15 13.73
C ILE A 6 -10.21 -68.36 13.21
N ILE A 7 -10.40 -67.33 12.38
CA ILE A 7 -9.29 -66.46 11.92
C ILE A 7 -9.57 -64.96 12.16
N LEU A 8 -10.60 -64.62 12.96
CA LEU A 8 -10.96 -63.21 13.24
C LEU A 8 -10.82 -62.82 14.72
N LEU A 9 -10.26 -63.70 15.56
CA LEU A 9 -10.05 -63.44 17.00
C LEU A 9 -8.57 -63.48 17.44
N LEU A 10 -7.63 -63.56 16.50
CA LEU A 10 -6.19 -63.60 16.77
C LEU A 10 -5.39 -62.47 16.09
N SER A 11 -6.05 -61.38 15.68
CA SER A 11 -5.38 -60.15 15.21
C SER A 11 -5.56 -58.95 16.16
N MET A 12 -6.17 -59.14 17.32
CA MET A 12 -6.45 -58.07 18.28
C MET A 12 -5.44 -57.98 19.44
N PHE A 13 -4.33 -58.72 19.39
CA PHE A 13 -3.37 -58.83 20.50
C PHE A 13 -1.90 -58.74 20.06
N LEU A 14 -1.61 -57.98 19.00
CA LEU A 14 -0.29 -57.36 18.80
C LEU A 14 -0.42 -55.87 19.07
N THR A 15 -0.70 -55.52 20.32
CA THR A 15 -0.35 -54.20 20.86
C THR A 15 1.17 -54.16 20.92
N SER A 16 1.77 -53.72 19.81
CA SER A 16 3.13 -53.26 19.75
C SER A 16 3.36 -52.28 20.89
N PHE A 17 4.14 -52.71 21.88
CA PHE A 17 4.84 -51.84 22.81
C PHE A 17 5.70 -50.90 21.95
N ILE A 18 5.14 -49.76 21.59
CA ILE A 18 5.92 -48.64 21.09
C ILE A 18 6.55 -48.07 22.36
N PRO A 19 7.87 -48.18 22.57
CA PRO A 19 8.53 -47.43 23.63
C PRO A 19 8.15 -45.96 23.39
N ALA A 20 7.39 -45.40 24.33
CA ALA A 20 7.21 -43.97 24.42
C ALA A 20 8.59 -43.40 24.75
N TYR A 21 9.36 -43.14 23.69
CA TYR A 21 10.45 -42.19 23.77
C TYR A 21 9.78 -40.86 24.07
N ALA A 22 9.68 -40.55 25.37
CA ALA A 22 9.59 -39.18 25.83
C ALA A 22 10.91 -38.52 25.43
N GLN A 23 10.99 -38.17 24.14
CA GLN A 23 11.92 -37.16 23.69
C GLN A 23 11.47 -35.92 24.47
N GLU A 24 12.26 -35.52 25.47
CA GLU A 24 12.19 -34.17 25.99
C GLU A 24 12.44 -33.27 24.77
N GLU A 25 11.36 -32.93 24.09
CA GLU A 25 11.31 -31.76 23.24
C GLU A 25 11.54 -30.60 24.20
N THR A 26 12.81 -30.27 24.40
CA THR A 26 13.21 -28.91 24.66
C THR A 26 12.81 -28.14 23.42
N THR A 27 11.51 -27.85 23.26
CA THR A 27 11.03 -26.84 22.34
C THR A 27 11.79 -25.58 22.70
N ASP A 28 12.74 -25.24 21.84
CA ASP A 28 13.65 -24.16 22.05
C ASP A 28 12.84 -22.87 22.21
N ASN A 29 12.97 -22.20 23.36
CA ASN A 29 12.29 -20.92 23.64
C ASN A 29 12.50 -19.85 22.54
N ALA A 30 13.50 -20.02 21.67
CA ALA A 30 13.70 -19.19 20.49
C ALA A 30 12.58 -19.32 19.45
N ASP A 31 12.12 -20.54 19.18
CA ASP A 31 11.06 -20.79 18.20
C ASP A 31 9.72 -20.22 18.69
N ALA A 32 9.47 -20.31 20.00
CA ALA A 32 8.26 -19.75 20.63
C ALA A 32 8.19 -18.22 20.49
N GLU A 33 9.30 -17.49 20.63
CA GLU A 33 9.33 -16.03 20.44
C GLU A 33 9.11 -15.65 18.97
N VAL A 34 9.67 -16.41 18.02
CA VAL A 34 9.44 -16.18 16.59
C VAL A 34 7.97 -16.42 16.25
N GLU A 35 7.39 -17.51 16.76
CA GLU A 35 5.99 -17.84 16.56
C GLU A 35 5.08 -16.77 17.17
N GLN A 36 5.40 -16.25 18.36
CA GLN A 36 4.64 -15.17 19.00
C GLN A 36 4.64 -13.88 18.18
N VAL A 37 5.81 -13.46 17.65
CA VAL A 37 5.89 -12.26 16.79
C VAL A 37 5.16 -12.49 15.46
N LEU A 38 5.20 -13.72 14.93
CA LEU A 38 4.43 -14.08 13.74
C LEU A 38 2.91 -14.04 14.02
N ASP A 39 2.47 -14.57 15.15
CA ASP A 39 1.07 -14.67 15.52
C ASP A 39 0.45 -13.28 15.77
N GLU A 40 1.24 -12.32 16.30
CA GLU A 40 0.81 -10.92 16.44
C GLU A 40 0.67 -10.20 15.08
N THR A 41 1.40 -10.63 14.06
CA THR A 41 1.44 -9.96 12.74
C THR A 41 0.60 -10.64 11.66
N LEU A 42 0.18 -11.88 11.90
CA LEU A 42 -0.61 -12.65 10.95
C LEU A 42 -2.10 -12.47 11.20
N PRO A 43 -2.89 -12.29 10.13
CA PRO A 43 -4.32 -12.24 10.29
C PRO A 43 -4.84 -13.63 10.70
N SER A 44 -5.74 -13.66 11.68
CA SER A 44 -6.36 -14.89 12.15
C SER A 44 -7.31 -15.48 11.10
N GLU A 45 -7.58 -16.79 11.16
CA GLU A 45 -8.53 -17.42 10.22
C GLU A 45 -9.93 -16.78 10.27
N ASP A 46 -10.33 -16.29 11.44
CA ASP A 46 -11.62 -15.64 11.65
C ASP A 46 -11.68 -14.25 11.00
N GLU A 47 -10.56 -13.51 10.98
CA GLU A 47 -10.45 -12.20 10.31
C GLU A 47 -10.46 -12.33 8.78
N VAL A 48 -9.68 -13.27 8.23
CA VAL A 48 -9.59 -13.50 6.78
C VAL A 48 -10.86 -14.14 6.21
N GLY A 49 -11.52 -14.97 7.01
CA GLY A 49 -12.73 -15.71 6.65
C GLY A 49 -12.49 -16.87 5.69
N LEU A 50 -13.28 -16.96 4.60
CA LEU A 50 -13.15 -18.03 3.61
C LEU A 50 -11.88 -17.86 2.76
N THR A 51 -10.92 -18.76 2.95
CA THR A 51 -9.63 -18.82 2.24
C THR A 51 -9.68 -19.68 0.97
N PRO A 52 -8.69 -19.57 0.05
CA PRO A 52 -8.71 -20.24 -1.26
C PRO A 52 -8.71 -21.78 -1.24
N ASP A 53 -8.36 -22.39 -0.11
CA ASP A 53 -8.35 -23.83 0.13
C ASP A 53 -9.68 -24.36 0.70
N LYS A 54 -10.55 -23.49 1.21
CA LYS A 54 -11.83 -23.87 1.84
C LYS A 54 -12.94 -24.05 0.79
N THR A 55 -13.82 -25.03 1.05
CA THR A 55 -15.03 -25.23 0.24
C THR A 55 -15.92 -23.99 0.36
N GLY A 56 -16.37 -23.45 -0.78
CA GLY A 56 -17.18 -22.23 -0.81
C GLY A 56 -16.41 -20.96 -1.17
N TYR A 57 -15.07 -21.01 -1.29
CA TYR A 57 -14.29 -19.87 -1.78
C TYR A 57 -14.77 -19.35 -3.14
N GLY A 58 -15.07 -20.26 -4.07
CA GLY A 58 -15.62 -19.88 -5.39
C GLY A 58 -16.94 -19.10 -5.29
N LEU A 59 -17.79 -19.41 -4.30
CA LEU A 59 -19.03 -18.67 -4.05
C LEU A 59 -18.74 -17.27 -3.47
N LYS A 60 -17.77 -17.15 -2.53
CA LYS A 60 -17.28 -15.85 -2.04
C LYS A 60 -16.82 -14.96 -3.21
N ILE A 61 -15.95 -15.49 -4.08
CA ILE A 61 -15.47 -14.78 -5.27
C ILE A 61 -16.63 -14.40 -6.22
N ALA A 62 -17.59 -15.29 -6.45
CA ALA A 62 -18.76 -14.99 -7.30
C ALA A 62 -19.62 -13.86 -6.72
N MET A 63 -19.88 -13.86 -5.42
CA MET A 63 -20.65 -12.81 -4.74
C MET A 63 -19.94 -11.47 -4.75
N GLU A 64 -18.62 -11.45 -4.56
CA GLU A 64 -17.82 -10.23 -4.68
C GLU A 64 -17.81 -9.66 -6.09
N ARG A 65 -17.72 -10.52 -7.11
CA ARG A 65 -17.84 -10.11 -8.52
C ARG A 65 -19.21 -9.53 -8.83
N LEU A 66 -20.28 -10.15 -8.32
CA LEU A 66 -21.63 -9.61 -8.43
C LEU A 66 -21.74 -8.24 -7.75
N ARG A 67 -21.20 -8.10 -6.53
CA ARG A 67 -21.18 -6.83 -5.80
C ARG A 67 -20.46 -5.74 -6.58
N LEU A 68 -19.28 -6.03 -7.15
CA LEU A 68 -18.56 -5.09 -8.01
C LEU A 68 -19.37 -4.71 -9.25
N ALA A 69 -20.04 -5.66 -9.89
CA ALA A 69 -20.85 -5.42 -11.08
C ALA A 69 -22.09 -4.54 -10.80
N LEU A 70 -22.65 -4.60 -9.59
CA LEU A 70 -23.79 -3.79 -9.17
C LEU A 70 -23.41 -2.35 -8.78
N ILE A 71 -22.10 -2.03 -8.68
CA ILE A 71 -21.64 -0.67 -8.41
C ILE A 71 -21.41 0.05 -9.75
N PHE A 72 -22.30 0.98 -10.06
CA PHE A 72 -22.23 1.77 -11.29
C PHE A 72 -21.22 2.92 -11.22
N ASN A 73 -21.01 3.50 -10.04
CA ASN A 73 -20.05 4.58 -9.83
C ASN A 73 -18.60 4.02 -9.87
N LYS A 74 -17.79 4.54 -10.79
CA LYS A 74 -16.41 4.06 -11.04
C LYS A 74 -15.50 4.22 -9.81
N GLU A 75 -15.56 5.35 -9.11
CA GLU A 75 -14.81 5.60 -7.87
C GLU A 75 -15.11 4.54 -6.82
N ARG A 76 -16.39 4.34 -6.49
CA ARG A 76 -16.81 3.36 -5.47
C ARG A 76 -16.43 1.94 -5.86
N ARG A 77 -16.45 1.63 -7.15
CA ARG A 77 -16.05 0.32 -7.67
C ARG A 77 -14.54 0.12 -7.59
N ALA A 78 -13.74 1.15 -7.89
CA ALA A 78 -12.28 1.13 -7.72
C ALA A 78 -11.89 0.93 -6.24
N LYS A 79 -12.48 1.71 -5.32
CA LYS A 79 -12.27 1.55 -3.87
C LYS A 79 -12.62 0.14 -3.38
N LEU A 80 -13.80 -0.38 -3.74
CA LEU A 80 -14.17 -1.74 -3.35
C LEU A 80 -13.24 -2.79 -3.97
N ALA A 81 -12.81 -2.62 -5.22
CA ALA A 81 -11.89 -3.54 -5.86
C ALA A 81 -10.52 -3.55 -5.16
N LEU A 82 -10.04 -2.40 -4.70
CA LEU A 82 -8.78 -2.28 -3.95
C LEU A 82 -8.88 -2.94 -2.57
N GLN A 83 -9.95 -2.67 -1.81
CA GLN A 83 -10.24 -3.35 -0.54
C GLN A 83 -10.32 -4.87 -0.67
N LEU A 84 -10.90 -5.37 -1.76
CA LEU A 84 -10.93 -6.80 -2.03
C LEU A 84 -9.55 -7.34 -2.41
N ALA A 85 -8.71 -6.54 -3.06
CA ALA A 85 -7.34 -6.91 -3.38
C ALA A 85 -6.49 -7.02 -2.10
N ASP A 86 -6.67 -6.11 -1.15
CA ASP A 86 -6.02 -6.16 0.18
C ASP A 86 -6.36 -7.46 0.90
N LYS A 87 -7.64 -7.87 0.88
CA LYS A 87 -8.05 -9.18 1.42
C LYS A 87 -7.37 -10.35 0.74
N ARG A 88 -7.01 -10.26 -0.55
CA ARG A 88 -6.23 -11.32 -1.21
C ARG A 88 -4.79 -11.37 -0.72
N VAL A 89 -4.22 -10.24 -0.32
CA VAL A 89 -2.89 -10.20 0.32
C VAL A 89 -2.96 -10.81 1.72
N GLU A 90 -3.99 -10.49 2.51
CA GLU A 90 -4.23 -11.13 3.82
C GLU A 90 -4.43 -12.66 3.70
N GLU A 91 -5.25 -13.10 2.74
CA GLU A 91 -5.39 -14.52 2.41
C GLU A 91 -4.05 -15.14 2.02
N ALA A 92 -3.23 -14.45 1.22
CA ALA A 92 -1.90 -14.92 0.84
C ALA A 92 -0.97 -15.03 2.07
N LYS A 93 -1.01 -14.09 3.02
CA LYS A 93 -0.22 -14.16 4.26
C LYS A 93 -0.55 -15.41 5.05
N LEU A 94 -1.85 -15.68 5.24
CA LEU A 94 -2.32 -16.87 5.93
C LEU A 94 -1.93 -18.15 5.16
N MET A 95 -2.06 -18.18 3.83
CA MET A 95 -1.68 -19.35 3.04
C MET A 95 -0.16 -19.59 3.03
N ALA A 96 0.65 -18.52 3.02
CA ALA A 96 2.10 -18.62 3.17
C ALA A 96 2.48 -19.19 4.54
N ASN A 97 1.82 -18.70 5.60
CA ASN A 97 2.01 -19.20 6.96
C ASN A 97 1.71 -20.70 7.09
N LEU A 98 0.66 -21.16 6.40
CA LEU A 98 0.24 -22.57 6.38
C LEU A 98 0.98 -23.42 5.33
N ASN A 99 1.97 -22.88 4.63
CA ASN A 99 2.70 -23.54 3.54
C ASN A 99 1.81 -24.08 2.40
N LYS A 100 0.68 -23.41 2.12
CA LYS A 100 -0.30 -23.79 1.09
C LYS A 100 -0.04 -23.06 -0.23
N LEU A 101 0.99 -23.47 -0.96
CA LEU A 101 1.43 -22.80 -2.19
C LEU A 101 0.32 -22.64 -3.24
N GLU A 102 -0.44 -23.70 -3.53
CA GLU A 102 -1.52 -23.64 -4.52
C GLU A 102 -2.61 -22.63 -4.14
N ALA A 103 -2.94 -22.54 -2.85
CA ALA A 103 -3.94 -21.60 -2.36
C ALA A 103 -3.42 -20.16 -2.45
N LEU A 104 -2.13 -19.94 -2.16
CA LEU A 104 -1.49 -18.64 -2.35
C LEU A 104 -1.49 -18.21 -3.82
N GLN A 105 -1.22 -19.13 -4.75
CA GLN A 105 -1.28 -18.84 -6.18
C GLN A 105 -2.70 -18.42 -6.61
N ARG A 106 -3.75 -19.08 -6.09
CA ARG A 106 -5.14 -18.66 -6.36
C ARG A 106 -5.44 -17.26 -5.82
N ALA A 107 -4.99 -16.95 -4.60
CA ALA A 107 -5.14 -15.60 -4.03
C ALA A 107 -4.46 -14.55 -4.91
N ARG A 108 -3.24 -14.85 -5.41
CA ARG A 108 -2.50 -13.99 -6.34
C ARG A 108 -3.25 -13.72 -7.64
N GLU A 109 -3.87 -14.75 -8.23
CA GLU A 109 -4.63 -14.58 -9.47
C GLU A 109 -5.85 -13.66 -9.30
N GLU A 110 -6.58 -13.81 -8.19
CA GLU A 110 -7.70 -12.92 -7.86
C GLU A 110 -7.22 -11.49 -7.53
N HIS A 111 -6.12 -11.34 -6.79
CA HIS A 111 -5.48 -10.04 -6.54
C HIS A 111 -5.21 -9.31 -7.86
N ARG A 112 -4.52 -9.98 -8.78
CA ARG A 112 -4.19 -9.41 -10.11
C ARG A 112 -5.43 -8.95 -10.87
N ARG A 113 -6.51 -9.75 -10.86
CA ARG A 113 -7.78 -9.39 -11.50
C ARG A 113 -8.39 -8.14 -10.88
N LEU A 114 -8.31 -8.00 -9.56
CA LEU A 114 -8.83 -6.83 -8.84
C LEU A 114 -7.99 -5.59 -9.12
N ILE A 115 -6.65 -5.67 -9.09
CA ILE A 115 -5.75 -4.57 -9.45
C ILE A 115 -6.01 -4.08 -10.88
N GLN A 116 -6.24 -4.99 -11.83
CA GLN A 116 -6.61 -4.61 -13.20
C GLN A 116 -7.94 -3.83 -13.27
N LYS A 117 -8.92 -4.17 -12.42
CA LYS A 117 -10.17 -3.42 -12.30
C LYS A 117 -9.94 -2.03 -11.69
N VAL A 118 -9.17 -1.93 -10.60
CA VAL A 118 -8.82 -0.63 -9.99
C VAL A 118 -8.15 0.27 -11.04
N ARG A 119 -7.17 -0.26 -11.79
CA ARG A 119 -6.48 0.44 -12.87
C ARG A 119 -7.45 0.93 -13.96
N THR A 120 -8.43 0.11 -14.33
CA THR A 120 -9.40 0.46 -15.38
C THR A 120 -10.41 1.49 -14.88
N ASP A 121 -10.97 1.30 -13.69
CA ASP A 121 -12.01 2.17 -13.16
C ASP A 121 -11.46 3.53 -12.74
N ALA A 122 -10.30 3.56 -12.08
CA ALA A 122 -9.66 4.81 -11.66
C ALA A 122 -9.04 5.58 -12.84
N GLY A 123 -8.49 4.87 -13.84
CA GLY A 123 -7.96 5.52 -15.05
C GLY A 123 -9.02 6.20 -15.90
N ASN A 124 -10.30 5.81 -15.75
CA ASN A 124 -11.44 6.36 -16.47
C ASN A 124 -12.31 7.27 -15.59
N LEU A 125 -11.76 7.87 -14.54
CA LEU A 125 -12.44 8.95 -13.84
C LEU A 125 -12.37 10.20 -14.74
N ASP A 126 -13.51 10.49 -15.38
CA ASP A 126 -13.64 11.43 -16.50
C ASP A 126 -13.76 12.89 -16.03
N GLU A 127 -13.87 13.13 -14.72
CA GLU A 127 -14.09 14.45 -14.14
C GLU A 127 -12.74 15.11 -13.82
N GLU A 128 -12.48 16.26 -14.45
CA GLU A 128 -11.32 17.10 -14.14
C GLU A 128 -11.65 18.05 -12.99
N ASP A 129 -12.08 17.50 -11.86
CA ASP A 129 -12.51 18.26 -10.71
C ASP A 129 -11.70 17.92 -9.47
N VAL A 130 -11.89 18.75 -8.46
CA VAL A 130 -11.16 18.65 -7.20
C VAL A 130 -11.51 17.36 -6.46
N LYS A 131 -12.75 16.90 -6.59
CA LYS A 131 -13.21 15.66 -5.97
C LYS A 131 -12.47 14.46 -6.54
N THR A 132 -12.30 14.40 -7.87
CA THR A 132 -11.55 13.34 -8.54
C THR A 132 -10.08 13.33 -8.11
N PHE A 133 -9.48 14.51 -7.90
CA PHE A 133 -8.13 14.61 -7.33
C PHE A 133 -8.05 14.04 -5.91
N GLU A 134 -9.00 14.38 -5.04
CA GLU A 134 -9.08 13.83 -3.68
C GLU A 134 -9.28 12.31 -3.68
N THR A 135 -10.16 11.79 -4.52
CA THR A 135 -10.36 10.35 -4.71
C THR A 135 -9.07 9.64 -5.15
N HIS A 136 -8.29 10.26 -6.04
CA HIS A 136 -7.01 9.71 -6.48
C HIS A 136 -5.96 9.68 -5.35
N ALA A 137 -5.91 10.74 -4.53
CA ALA A 137 -5.01 10.79 -3.37
C ALA A 137 -5.39 9.73 -2.30
N GLU A 138 -6.68 9.53 -2.05
CA GLU A 138 -7.18 8.48 -1.15
C GLU A 138 -6.80 7.08 -1.64
N LEU A 139 -7.06 6.79 -2.93
CA LEU A 139 -6.69 5.51 -3.53
C LEU A 139 -5.18 5.28 -3.57
N GLU A 140 -4.38 6.33 -3.77
CA GLU A 140 -2.92 6.24 -3.67
C GLU A 140 -2.51 5.81 -2.25
N SER A 141 -3.09 6.42 -1.21
CA SER A 141 -2.85 6.06 0.19
C SER A 141 -3.22 4.59 0.49
N GLU A 142 -4.35 4.12 -0.03
CA GLU A 142 -4.75 2.70 0.08
C GLU A 142 -3.76 1.77 -0.66
N ILE A 143 -3.29 2.14 -1.86
CA ILE A 143 -2.26 1.37 -2.61
C ILE A 143 -0.95 1.31 -1.83
N GLU A 144 -0.54 2.41 -1.17
CA GLU A 144 0.64 2.41 -0.31
C GLU A 144 0.48 1.47 0.87
N THR A 145 -0.73 1.41 1.45
CA THR A 145 -1.07 0.46 2.52
C THR A 145 -0.94 -0.97 2.00
N GLN A 146 -1.53 -1.31 0.86
CA GLN A 146 -1.40 -2.62 0.23
C GLN A 146 0.05 -3.01 -0.08
N GLU A 147 0.88 -2.06 -0.52
CA GLU A 147 2.31 -2.28 -0.76
C GLU A 147 3.01 -2.73 0.54
N ASN A 148 2.61 -2.22 1.71
CA ASN A 148 3.08 -2.74 3.00
C ASN A 148 2.67 -4.17 3.22
N GLU A 149 1.38 -4.47 3.05
CA GLU A 149 0.83 -5.81 3.25
C GLU A 149 1.58 -6.85 2.41
N VAL A 150 1.95 -6.50 1.17
CA VAL A 150 2.75 -7.34 0.28
C VAL A 150 4.20 -7.50 0.77
N ASN A 151 4.79 -6.46 1.36
CA ASN A 151 6.12 -6.57 1.97
C ASN A 151 6.10 -7.43 3.24
N GLU A 152 5.02 -7.37 4.01
CA GLU A 152 4.83 -8.24 5.17
C GLU A 152 4.65 -9.69 4.76
N LEU A 153 3.93 -9.96 3.66
CA LEU A 153 3.86 -11.28 3.06
C LEU A 153 5.26 -11.85 2.74
N GLU A 154 6.19 -11.02 2.24
CA GLU A 154 7.59 -11.45 2.05
C GLU A 154 8.24 -11.87 3.36
N ASN A 155 8.05 -11.10 4.43
CA ASN A 155 8.61 -11.40 5.74
C ASN A 155 8.06 -12.72 6.30
N VAL A 156 6.75 -12.97 6.16
CA VAL A 156 6.13 -14.23 6.57
C VAL A 156 6.78 -15.41 5.84
N VAL A 157 6.95 -15.31 4.51
CA VAL A 157 7.62 -16.34 3.70
C VAL A 157 9.07 -16.57 4.16
N LEU A 158 9.80 -15.49 4.45
CA LEU A 158 11.20 -15.58 4.91
C LEU A 158 11.33 -16.21 6.30
N ILE A 159 10.41 -15.90 7.22
CA ILE A 159 10.46 -16.44 8.59
C ILE A 159 10.01 -17.91 8.61
N ARG A 160 8.96 -18.27 7.85
CA ARG A 160 8.49 -19.67 7.70
C ARG A 160 9.37 -20.54 6.79
N ALA A 161 10.55 -20.05 6.43
CA ALA A 161 11.56 -20.81 5.70
C ALA A 161 11.88 -22.18 6.35
N LYS A 162 11.71 -22.30 7.67
CA LYS A 162 11.88 -23.56 8.44
C LYS A 162 10.75 -24.55 8.10
N GLY A 163 10.97 -25.40 7.09
CA GLY A 163 10.04 -26.45 6.67
C GLY A 163 9.72 -26.48 5.18
N LEU A 164 10.07 -25.42 4.45
CA LEU A 164 9.96 -25.37 3.00
C LEU A 164 11.22 -25.93 2.33
N THR A 165 11.03 -26.65 1.22
CA THR A 165 12.13 -26.94 0.28
C THR A 165 12.62 -25.65 -0.37
N GLU A 166 13.83 -25.65 -0.91
CA GLU A 166 14.39 -24.46 -1.57
C GLU A 166 13.57 -24.08 -2.80
N GLU A 167 13.08 -25.08 -3.54
CA GLU A 167 12.20 -24.91 -4.68
C GLU A 167 10.88 -24.25 -4.28
N GLN A 168 10.20 -24.78 -3.26
CA GLN A 168 8.95 -24.17 -2.76
C GLN A 168 9.19 -22.75 -2.28
N ARG A 169 10.29 -22.50 -1.56
CA ARG A 169 10.64 -21.18 -1.06
C ARG A 169 10.83 -20.19 -2.20
N GLN A 170 11.52 -20.58 -3.26
CA GLN A 170 11.67 -19.76 -4.46
C GLN A 170 10.31 -19.49 -5.12
N GLU A 171 9.44 -20.50 -5.23
CA GLU A 171 8.08 -20.33 -5.78
C GLU A 171 7.24 -19.35 -4.95
N PHE A 172 7.31 -19.42 -3.61
CA PHE A 172 6.68 -18.43 -2.73
C PHE A 172 7.22 -17.02 -3.00
N LEU A 173 8.53 -16.85 -3.06
CA LEU A 173 9.16 -15.54 -3.30
C LEU A 173 8.81 -14.96 -4.68
N ASP A 174 8.72 -15.81 -5.71
CA ASP A 174 8.31 -15.41 -7.06
C ASP A 174 6.84 -14.95 -7.07
N LEU A 175 5.97 -15.64 -6.31
CA LEU A 175 4.58 -15.22 -6.14
C LEU A 175 4.49 -13.86 -5.42
N VAL A 176 5.25 -13.66 -4.33
CA VAL A 176 5.31 -12.36 -3.63
C VAL A 176 5.81 -11.25 -4.54
N GLU A 177 6.83 -11.51 -5.36
CA GLU A 177 7.31 -10.54 -6.35
C GLU A 177 6.24 -10.18 -7.38
N SER A 178 5.39 -11.14 -7.77
CA SER A 178 4.28 -10.87 -8.67
C SER A 178 3.21 -9.97 -8.05
N PHE A 179 2.91 -10.11 -6.75
CA PHE A 179 2.04 -9.16 -6.03
C PHE A 179 2.64 -7.76 -6.05
N ARG A 180 3.93 -7.63 -5.72
CA ARG A 180 4.64 -6.35 -5.70
C ARG A 180 4.59 -5.67 -7.07
N ASN A 181 4.86 -6.42 -8.14
CA ASN A 181 4.83 -5.87 -9.50
C ASN A 181 3.44 -5.33 -9.87
N ASP A 182 2.37 -6.08 -9.56
CA ASP A 182 0.99 -5.63 -9.82
C ASP A 182 0.68 -4.34 -9.03
N THR A 183 1.07 -4.24 -7.75
CA THR A 183 0.86 -3.05 -6.89
C THR A 183 1.74 -1.85 -7.32
N SER A 184 3.00 -2.07 -7.70
CA SER A 184 3.88 -1.00 -8.19
C SER A 184 3.41 -0.43 -9.53
N GLU A 185 2.95 -1.28 -10.46
CA GLU A 185 2.40 -0.83 -11.75
C GLU A 185 1.20 0.12 -11.56
N ILE A 186 0.30 -0.20 -10.64
CA ILE A 186 -0.86 0.66 -10.38
C ILE A 186 -0.45 1.95 -9.65
N LYS A 187 0.47 1.89 -8.68
CA LYS A 187 1.01 3.07 -7.99
C LYS A 187 1.59 4.09 -8.97
N ILE A 188 2.40 3.62 -9.93
CA ILE A 188 2.99 4.49 -10.96
C ILE A 188 1.90 5.21 -11.77
N LYS A 189 0.87 4.48 -12.19
CA LYS A 189 -0.23 5.05 -12.98
C LYS A 189 -1.08 6.06 -12.22
N PHE A 190 -1.32 5.80 -10.94
CA PHE A 190 -2.01 6.74 -10.07
C PHE A 190 -1.21 8.03 -9.91
N ASN A 191 0.10 7.93 -9.71
CA ASN A 191 0.97 9.09 -9.61
C ASN A 191 0.97 9.90 -10.91
N GLU A 192 1.10 9.25 -12.07
CA GLU A 192 1.02 9.91 -13.38
C GLU A 192 -0.31 10.67 -13.52
N ARG A 193 -1.44 10.02 -13.22
CA ARG A 193 -2.77 10.63 -13.33
C ARG A 193 -3.00 11.75 -12.32
N LYS A 194 -2.50 11.62 -11.10
CA LYS A 194 -2.63 12.64 -10.06
C LYS A 194 -1.90 13.92 -10.46
N GLU A 195 -0.70 13.81 -11.03
CA GLU A 195 0.02 14.98 -11.55
C GLU A 195 -0.72 15.63 -12.73
N GLU A 196 -1.29 14.84 -13.65
CA GLU A 196 -2.14 15.38 -14.72
C GLU A 196 -3.34 16.17 -14.16
N LEU A 197 -3.99 15.65 -13.12
CA LEU A 197 -5.11 16.34 -12.45
C LEU A 197 -4.64 17.61 -11.74
N ARG A 198 -3.50 17.57 -11.04
CA ARG A 198 -2.89 18.75 -10.39
C ARG A 198 -2.66 19.87 -11.41
N VAL A 199 -2.08 19.56 -12.55
CA VAL A 199 -1.85 20.49 -13.67
C VAL A 199 -3.17 21.10 -14.15
N LYS A 200 -4.18 20.27 -14.43
CA LYS A 200 -5.50 20.73 -14.91
C LYS A 200 -6.25 21.58 -13.88
N LEU A 201 -6.08 21.30 -12.59
CA LEU A 201 -6.67 22.10 -11.52
C LEU A 201 -5.96 23.46 -11.41
N LYS A 202 -4.64 23.52 -11.59
CA LYS A 202 -3.92 24.80 -11.68
C LYS A 202 -4.44 25.66 -12.84
N ASP A 203 -4.69 25.07 -14.00
CA ASP A 203 -5.32 25.75 -15.15
C ASP A 203 -6.72 26.32 -14.84
N LYS A 204 -7.41 25.75 -13.84
CA LYS A 204 -8.72 26.20 -13.36
C LYS A 204 -8.64 27.19 -12.19
N GLY A 205 -7.43 27.66 -11.85
CA GLY A 205 -7.20 28.67 -10.82
C GLY A 205 -6.96 28.12 -9.41
N PHE A 206 -6.82 26.80 -9.24
CA PHE A 206 -6.40 26.23 -7.95
C PHE A 206 -4.92 26.49 -7.72
N ASN A 207 -4.57 27.02 -6.55
CA ASN A 207 -3.17 27.24 -6.19
C ASN A 207 -2.51 25.92 -5.71
N GLU A 208 -1.17 25.83 -5.77
CA GLU A 208 -0.46 24.60 -5.37
C GLU A 208 -0.64 24.27 -3.88
N THR A 209 -0.65 25.30 -3.02
CA THR A 209 -0.77 25.13 -1.57
C THR A 209 -2.09 24.48 -1.17
N ASP A 210 -3.20 24.84 -1.82
CA ASP A 210 -4.52 24.26 -1.57
C ASP A 210 -4.55 22.78 -1.99
N LEU A 211 -3.88 22.43 -3.08
CA LEU A 211 -3.78 21.05 -3.56
C LEU A 211 -2.91 20.20 -2.62
N GLU A 212 -1.78 20.76 -2.14
CA GLU A 212 -0.94 20.14 -1.12
C GLU A 212 -1.68 19.96 0.21
N GLU A 213 -2.46 20.95 0.66
CA GLU A 213 -3.25 20.84 1.89
C GLU A 213 -4.33 19.74 1.78
N ARG A 214 -4.95 19.59 0.61
CA ARG A 214 -5.90 18.50 0.35
C ARG A 214 -5.24 17.13 0.37
N GLU A 215 -4.05 17.00 -0.22
CA GLU A 215 -3.24 15.77 -0.08
C GLU A 215 -2.82 15.56 1.39
N ALA A 216 -2.53 16.63 2.12
CA ALA A 216 -2.09 16.58 3.50
C ALA A 216 -3.14 16.07 4.48
N LYS A 217 -4.44 16.11 4.13
CA LYS A 217 -5.49 15.46 4.93
C LYS A 217 -5.29 13.94 5.03
N PHE A 218 -4.60 13.37 4.05
CA PHE A 218 -4.19 11.97 4.04
C PHE A 218 -2.77 11.77 4.67
N LEU A 219 -2.16 12.83 5.23
CA LEU A 219 -0.88 12.79 5.95
C LEU A 219 -1.01 12.67 7.48
N GLU A 220 -2.13 13.04 8.12
CA GLU A 220 -2.31 12.74 9.56
C GLU A 220 -2.27 11.22 9.79
N THR A 221 -2.84 10.47 8.84
CA THR A 221 -2.65 9.02 8.72
C THR A 221 -1.19 8.64 8.48
N ALA A 222 -0.40 9.45 7.78
CA ALA A 222 1.01 9.17 7.49
C ALA A 222 1.92 9.23 8.74
N GLU A 223 1.68 10.10 9.71
CA GLU A 223 2.47 10.12 10.96
C GLU A 223 2.23 8.86 11.80
N ARG A 224 0.95 8.51 12.01
CA ARG A 224 0.57 7.29 12.73
C ARG A 224 1.12 6.06 12.02
N PHE A 225 0.98 6.05 10.70
CA PHE A 225 1.46 4.98 9.85
C PHE A 225 3.00 4.86 9.91
N ALA A 226 3.74 5.95 9.76
CA ALA A 226 5.20 5.96 9.85
C ALA A 226 5.70 5.52 11.24
N SER A 227 5.01 5.93 12.31
CA SER A 227 5.33 5.52 13.68
C SER A 227 5.10 4.03 13.87
N HIS A 228 3.97 3.51 13.38
CA HIS A 228 3.67 2.08 13.40
C HIS A 228 4.72 1.27 12.62
N GLU A 229 5.13 1.73 11.42
CA GLU A 229 6.19 1.06 10.65
C GLU A 229 7.53 1.01 11.38
N VAL A 230 7.92 2.09 12.06
CA VAL A 230 9.15 2.11 12.87
C VAL A 230 9.04 1.13 14.04
N GLU A 231 7.89 1.07 14.72
CA GLU A 231 7.66 0.10 15.80
C GLU A 231 7.77 -1.34 15.30
N GLN A 232 7.13 -1.66 14.16
CA GLN A 232 7.19 -2.99 13.55
C GLN A 232 8.60 -3.36 13.11
N ALA A 233 9.34 -2.42 12.53
CA ALA A 233 10.74 -2.61 12.16
C ALA A 233 11.63 -2.87 13.39
N GLU A 234 11.38 -2.16 14.49
CA GLU A 234 12.08 -2.35 15.76
C GLU A 234 11.78 -3.71 16.40
N LYS A 235 10.51 -4.15 16.45
CA LYS A 235 10.12 -5.49 16.91
C LYS A 235 10.87 -6.58 16.13
N MET A 236 10.89 -6.45 14.80
CA MET A 236 11.59 -7.40 13.92
C MET A 236 13.10 -7.39 14.09
N PHE A 237 13.71 -6.21 14.25
CA PHE A 237 15.14 -6.09 14.53
C PHE A 237 15.54 -6.71 15.87
N ASN A 238 14.72 -6.48 16.90
CA ASN A 238 14.94 -7.03 18.24
C ASN A 238 14.82 -8.56 18.23
N LEU A 239 13.84 -9.11 17.52
CA LEU A 239 13.71 -10.55 17.31
C LEU A 239 14.96 -11.13 16.62
N ALA A 240 15.38 -10.52 15.51
CA ALA A 240 16.59 -10.94 14.79
C ALA A 240 17.85 -10.91 15.69
N SER A 241 17.99 -9.84 16.49
CA SER A 241 19.08 -9.69 17.45
C SER A 241 19.06 -10.73 18.56
N GLY A 242 17.88 -11.05 19.09
CA GLY A 242 17.68 -12.09 20.10
C GLY A 242 18.06 -13.47 19.58
N LEU A 243 17.68 -13.81 18.35
CA LEU A 243 18.05 -15.09 17.72
C LEU A 243 19.56 -15.22 17.50
N ILE A 244 20.24 -14.13 17.12
CA ILE A 244 21.71 -14.09 17.02
C ILE A 244 22.34 -14.40 18.39
N GLY A 245 21.87 -13.75 19.46
CA GLY A 245 22.34 -13.99 20.82
C GLY A 245 22.20 -15.47 21.22
N LYS A 246 21.00 -16.02 21.07
CA LYS A 246 20.72 -17.44 21.40
C LYS A 246 21.51 -18.43 20.55
N SER A 247 21.73 -18.13 19.26
CA SER A 247 22.53 -18.99 18.38
C SER A 247 24.00 -19.05 18.81
N SER A 248 24.55 -17.92 19.29
CA SER A 248 25.92 -17.87 19.79
C SER A 248 26.11 -18.70 21.07
N GLU A 249 25.10 -18.76 21.96
CA GLU A 249 25.11 -19.58 23.17
C GLU A 249 25.12 -21.09 22.86
N LYS A 250 24.50 -21.49 21.75
CA LYS A 250 24.42 -22.89 21.29
C LYS A 250 25.65 -23.36 20.51
N ASN A 251 26.75 -22.60 20.52
CA ASN A 251 27.94 -22.83 19.69
C ASN A 251 27.66 -22.88 18.17
N PHE A 252 26.58 -22.28 17.71
CA PHE A 252 26.34 -22.16 16.27
C PHE A 252 27.19 -21.02 15.71
N THR A 253 28.03 -21.30 14.71
CA THR A 253 28.83 -20.27 14.06
C THR A 253 27.95 -19.42 13.14
N ILE A 254 27.62 -18.22 13.58
CA ILE A 254 26.92 -17.22 12.76
C ILE A 254 27.89 -16.72 11.69
N LYS A 255 27.43 -16.69 10.45
CA LYS A 255 28.23 -16.22 9.31
C LYS A 255 28.43 -14.71 9.40
N GLN A 256 29.59 -14.22 8.95
CA GLN A 256 29.89 -12.79 8.95
C GLN A 256 28.86 -12.00 8.13
N GLU A 257 28.40 -12.55 7.01
CA GLU A 257 27.40 -11.89 6.16
C GLU A 257 26.07 -11.66 6.89
N THR A 258 25.66 -12.58 7.79
CA THR A 258 24.47 -12.39 8.62
C THR A 258 24.65 -11.22 9.59
N LEU A 259 25.85 -11.06 10.15
CA LEU A 259 26.18 -9.92 11.01
C LEU A 259 26.20 -8.61 10.23
N ASP A 260 26.75 -8.62 9.01
CA ASP A 260 26.76 -7.43 8.15
C ASP A 260 25.34 -7.00 7.77
N VAL A 261 24.44 -7.95 7.47
CA VAL A 261 23.01 -7.67 7.21
C VAL A 261 22.33 -7.11 8.45
N LYS A 262 22.65 -7.65 9.65
CA LYS A 262 22.14 -7.11 10.92
C LYS A 262 22.58 -5.66 11.14
N THR A 263 23.85 -5.34 10.91
CA THR A 263 24.36 -3.96 11.03
C THR A 263 23.64 -3.01 10.08
N LYS A 264 23.43 -3.41 8.82
CA LYS A 264 22.64 -2.59 7.87
C LYS A 264 21.19 -2.39 8.33
N ALA A 265 20.58 -3.42 8.93
CA ALA A 265 19.22 -3.30 9.48
C ALA A 265 19.16 -2.26 10.61
N GLU A 266 20.15 -2.26 11.50
CA GLU A 266 20.29 -1.31 12.60
C GLU A 266 20.49 0.12 12.09
N GLU A 267 21.40 0.31 11.12
CA GLU A 267 21.62 1.60 10.47
C GLU A 267 20.33 2.16 9.89
N LYS A 268 19.59 1.35 9.12
CA LYS A 268 18.31 1.77 8.51
C LYS A 268 17.23 2.09 9.54
N LEU A 269 17.14 1.32 10.63
CA LEU A 269 16.20 1.59 11.71
C LEU A 269 16.50 2.92 12.39
N ASN A 270 17.78 3.22 12.64
CA ASN A 270 18.21 4.48 13.22
C ASN A 270 17.95 5.67 12.29
N GLU A 271 18.22 5.52 10.99
CA GLU A 271 17.87 6.52 9.98
C GLU A 271 16.34 6.76 9.94
N ALA A 272 15.52 5.70 10.03
CA ALA A 272 14.06 5.81 10.05
C ALA A 272 13.56 6.59 11.28
N LYS A 273 14.10 6.27 12.47
CA LYS A 273 13.80 6.98 13.72
C LYS A 273 14.17 8.47 13.63
N ALA A 274 15.33 8.79 13.05
CA ALA A 274 15.75 10.18 12.84
C ALA A 274 14.83 10.91 11.86
N ALA A 275 14.46 10.28 10.74
CA ALA A 275 13.52 10.83 9.77
C ALA A 275 12.14 11.09 10.39
N LEU A 276 11.68 10.23 11.31
CA LEU A 276 10.39 10.39 12.00
C LEU A 276 10.40 11.64 12.89
N ILE A 277 11.49 11.86 13.63
CA ILE A 277 11.68 13.07 14.46
C ILE A 277 11.66 14.34 13.60
N ASN A 278 12.23 14.27 12.39
CA ASN A 278 12.24 15.37 11.42
C ASN A 278 10.93 15.51 10.63
N LYS A 279 9.91 14.71 10.92
CA LYS A 279 8.62 14.66 10.19
C LYS A 279 8.75 14.34 8.70
N GLU A 280 9.82 13.63 8.32
CA GLU A 280 10.05 13.13 6.94
C GLU A 280 9.30 11.79 6.74
N TYR A 281 7.99 11.76 6.98
CA TYR A 281 7.21 10.51 7.14
C TYR A 281 7.35 9.52 5.98
N LYS A 282 7.36 10.01 4.73
CA LYS A 282 7.56 9.15 3.55
C LYS A 282 8.90 8.41 3.59
N LYS A 283 9.97 9.13 3.92
CA LYS A 283 11.32 8.58 4.05
C LYS A 283 11.43 7.65 5.26
N THR A 284 10.77 8.00 6.37
CA THR A 284 10.65 7.11 7.54
C THR A 284 10.09 5.75 7.16
N VAL A 285 8.96 5.73 6.44
CA VAL A 285 8.32 4.49 5.97
C VAL A 285 9.26 3.68 5.08
N GLU A 286 9.90 4.32 4.10
CA GLU A 286 10.85 3.65 3.20
C GLU A 286 12.01 2.99 4.00
N LEU A 287 12.62 3.72 4.93
CA LEU A 287 13.73 3.24 5.76
C LEU A 287 13.30 2.14 6.76
N ALA A 288 12.15 2.29 7.39
CA ALA A 288 11.61 1.29 8.32
C ALA A 288 11.31 -0.04 7.62
N ARG A 289 10.70 0.00 6.42
CA ARG A 289 10.47 -1.18 5.58
C ARG A 289 11.78 -1.89 5.22
N GLU A 290 12.81 -1.13 4.87
CA GLU A 290 14.14 -1.69 4.59
C GLU A 290 14.75 -2.39 5.81
N ALA A 291 14.68 -1.74 6.98
CA ALA A 291 15.15 -2.32 8.24
C ALA A 291 14.40 -3.62 8.59
N LYS A 292 13.07 -3.63 8.45
CA LYS A 292 12.21 -4.80 8.66
C LYS A 292 12.61 -5.96 7.76
N LYS A 293 12.81 -5.67 6.47
CA LYS A 293 13.24 -6.66 5.47
C LYS A 293 14.62 -7.24 5.75
N LEU A 294 15.60 -6.40 6.07
CA LEU A 294 16.95 -6.85 6.42
C LEU A 294 16.91 -7.71 7.69
N SER A 295 16.09 -7.36 8.66
CA SER A 295 15.88 -8.15 9.88
C SER A 295 15.24 -9.52 9.56
N ALA A 296 14.25 -9.58 8.67
CA ALA A 296 13.67 -10.84 8.19
C ALA A 296 14.71 -11.73 7.47
N LEU A 297 15.61 -11.14 6.67
CA LEU A 297 16.72 -11.87 6.04
C LEU A 297 17.71 -12.42 7.07
N VAL A 298 18.01 -11.66 8.13
CA VAL A 298 18.83 -12.17 9.25
C VAL A 298 18.16 -13.39 9.88
N ILE A 299 16.88 -13.31 10.22
CA ILE A 299 16.10 -14.43 10.78
C ILE A 299 16.14 -15.64 9.84
N ALA A 300 15.87 -15.43 8.55
CA ALA A 300 15.90 -16.51 7.56
C ALA A 300 17.28 -17.16 7.44
N SER A 301 18.36 -16.35 7.48
CA SER A 301 19.73 -16.87 7.41
C SER A 301 20.10 -17.74 8.61
N ILE A 302 19.59 -17.41 9.81
CA ILE A 302 19.77 -18.21 11.03
C ILE A 302 19.03 -19.56 10.87
N HIS A 303 17.87 -19.55 10.21
CA HIS A 303 17.10 -20.76 9.90
C HIS A 303 17.56 -21.51 8.64
N GLY A 304 18.77 -21.21 8.12
CA GLY A 304 19.38 -22.01 7.06
C GLY A 304 19.04 -21.58 5.63
N LEU A 305 18.57 -20.35 5.42
CA LEU A 305 18.46 -19.78 4.07
C LEU A 305 19.83 -19.79 3.37
N GLN A 306 19.88 -20.28 2.12
CA GLN A 306 21.13 -20.38 1.39
C GLN A 306 21.70 -18.99 1.06
N LYS A 307 23.03 -18.87 1.10
CA LYS A 307 23.76 -17.63 0.82
C LYS A 307 23.43 -17.09 -0.57
N ASP A 308 23.37 -17.97 -1.55
CA ASP A 308 23.15 -17.61 -2.94
C ASP A 308 21.75 -17.00 -3.14
N LEU A 309 20.76 -17.49 -2.40
CA LEU A 309 19.40 -16.93 -2.42
C LEU A 309 19.36 -15.52 -1.82
N ILE A 310 20.04 -15.31 -0.68
CA ILE A 310 20.14 -13.99 -0.04
C ILE A 310 20.83 -12.99 -0.99
N ALA A 311 21.98 -13.39 -1.56
CA ALA A 311 22.73 -12.55 -2.49
C ALA A 311 21.92 -12.19 -3.73
N LYS A 312 21.29 -13.19 -4.38
CA LYS A 312 20.40 -13.00 -5.52
C LYS A 312 19.21 -12.10 -5.19
N ARG A 313 18.66 -12.21 -3.98
CA ARG A 313 17.54 -11.37 -3.55
C ARG A 313 17.95 -9.93 -3.31
N LEU A 314 19.12 -9.69 -2.69
CA LEU A 314 19.68 -8.36 -2.56
C LEU A 314 19.94 -7.72 -3.93
N GLU A 315 20.53 -8.46 -4.87
CA GLU A 315 20.75 -8.01 -6.25
C GLU A 315 19.42 -7.68 -6.97
N ASN A 316 18.41 -8.54 -6.84
CA ASN A 316 17.10 -8.29 -7.43
C ASN A 316 16.43 -7.04 -6.85
N LEU A 317 16.62 -6.75 -5.56
CA LEU A 317 16.09 -5.55 -4.93
C LEU A 317 16.78 -4.28 -5.41
N GLU A 318 18.10 -4.33 -5.58
CA GLU A 318 18.87 -3.24 -6.18
C GLU A 318 18.37 -2.96 -7.62
N LYS A 319 18.20 -4.01 -8.44
CA LYS A 319 17.62 -3.87 -9.79
C LYS A 319 16.20 -3.31 -9.79
N GLN A 320 15.36 -3.71 -8.83
CA GLN A 320 14.01 -3.16 -8.70
C GLN A 320 14.05 -1.67 -8.31
N ARG A 321 14.97 -1.27 -7.42
CA ARG A 321 15.19 0.14 -7.10
C ARG A 321 15.65 0.94 -8.30
N GLU A 322 16.61 0.43 -9.07
CA GLU A 322 17.07 1.07 -10.30
C GLU A 322 15.93 1.27 -11.29
N LYS A 323 15.12 0.23 -11.53
CA LYS A 323 13.94 0.34 -12.41
C LYS A 323 12.91 1.34 -11.89
N LEU A 324 12.62 1.34 -10.59
CA LEU A 324 11.71 2.30 -9.99
C LEU A 324 12.25 3.73 -10.08
N GLN A 325 13.56 3.91 -9.93
CA GLN A 325 14.22 5.19 -10.11
C GLN A 325 14.12 5.65 -11.57
N GLU A 326 14.42 4.80 -12.54
CA GLU A 326 14.27 5.11 -13.98
C GLU A 326 12.81 5.50 -14.32
N LEU A 327 11.83 4.79 -13.75
CA LEU A 327 10.42 5.12 -13.94
C LEU A 327 10.04 6.45 -13.28
N LYS A 328 10.58 6.75 -12.09
CA LYS A 328 10.42 8.06 -11.43
C LYS A 328 11.05 9.18 -12.26
N GLU A 329 12.24 8.97 -12.83
CA GLU A 329 12.92 9.92 -13.71
C GLU A 329 12.10 10.19 -14.98
N LYS A 330 11.63 9.14 -15.66
CA LYS A 330 10.73 9.26 -16.82
C LYS A 330 9.43 9.98 -16.48
N ALA A 331 8.83 9.70 -15.34
CA ALA A 331 7.65 10.41 -14.87
C ALA A 331 7.96 11.90 -14.59
N GLY A 332 9.13 12.20 -14.02
CA GLY A 332 9.62 13.56 -13.82
C GLY A 332 9.86 14.33 -15.12
N GLU A 333 10.40 13.69 -16.16
CA GLU A 333 10.55 14.28 -17.49
C GLU A 333 9.19 14.57 -18.14
N LYS A 334 8.24 13.63 -18.05
CA LYS A 334 6.86 13.87 -18.51
C LYS A 334 6.23 15.04 -17.76
N ARG A 335 6.42 15.12 -16.45
CA ARG A 335 5.93 16.24 -15.61
C ARG A 335 6.48 17.57 -16.09
N LYS A 336 7.80 17.66 -16.34
CA LYS A 336 8.43 18.88 -16.88
C LYS A 336 7.82 19.28 -18.22
N LYS A 337 7.63 18.33 -19.15
CA LYS A 337 6.99 18.61 -20.45
C LYS A 337 5.56 19.13 -20.32
N ILE A 338 4.77 18.52 -19.43
CA ILE A 338 3.40 18.97 -19.17
C ILE A 338 3.40 20.39 -18.57
N GLN A 339 4.33 20.69 -17.67
CA GLN A 339 4.47 22.02 -17.08
C GLN A 339 4.89 23.07 -18.12
N GLU A 340 5.86 22.75 -18.98
CA GLU A 340 6.28 23.63 -20.09
C GLU A 340 5.11 23.91 -21.06
N GLU A 341 4.33 22.88 -21.43
CA GLU A 341 3.14 23.06 -22.29
C GLU A 341 2.08 23.93 -21.62
N LEU A 342 1.91 23.82 -20.30
CA LEU A 342 0.97 24.64 -19.53
C LEU A 342 1.43 26.09 -19.44
N GLU A 343 2.72 26.33 -19.16
CA GLU A 343 3.29 27.69 -19.14
C GLU A 343 3.14 28.37 -20.51
N GLU A 344 3.34 27.64 -21.60
CA GLU A 344 3.11 28.13 -22.97
C GLU A 344 1.63 28.47 -23.21
N ARG A 345 0.71 27.60 -22.79
CA ARG A 345 -0.75 27.85 -22.90
C ARG A 345 -1.19 29.06 -22.09
N LEU A 346 -0.74 29.19 -20.85
CA LEU A 346 -1.06 30.34 -20.00
C LEU A 346 -0.53 31.64 -20.59
N LYS A 347 0.69 31.63 -21.11
CA LYS A 347 1.27 32.78 -21.81
C LYS A 347 0.45 33.17 -23.04
N SER A 348 0.06 32.20 -23.87
CA SER A 348 -0.77 32.46 -25.05
C SER A 348 -2.17 32.99 -24.71
N ARG A 349 -2.74 32.59 -23.57
CA ARG A 349 -4.02 33.14 -23.08
C ARG A 349 -3.86 34.55 -22.56
N ALA A 350 -2.77 34.85 -21.85
CA ALA A 350 -2.47 36.18 -21.37
C ALA A 350 -2.24 37.17 -22.53
N GLU A 351 -1.53 36.74 -23.58
CA GLU A 351 -1.33 37.55 -24.80
C GLU A 351 -2.66 37.84 -25.51
N LYS A 352 -3.52 36.83 -25.71
CA LYS A 352 -4.85 37.02 -26.30
C LYS A 352 -5.76 37.94 -25.48
N ALA A 353 -5.76 37.78 -24.16
CA ALA A 353 -6.54 38.65 -23.29
C ALA A 353 -6.05 40.10 -23.36
N ALA A 354 -4.74 40.32 -23.49
CA ALA A 354 -4.18 41.66 -23.69
C ALA A 354 -4.58 42.26 -25.05
N GLU A 355 -4.54 41.48 -26.14
CA GLU A 355 -5.01 41.91 -27.46
C GLU A 355 -6.50 42.27 -27.46
N GLU A 356 -7.35 41.47 -26.80
CA GLU A 356 -8.79 41.75 -26.67
C GLU A 356 -9.04 43.07 -25.90
N THR A 357 -8.29 43.32 -24.82
CA THR A 357 -8.41 44.59 -24.08
C THR A 357 -7.94 45.81 -24.88
N GLU A 358 -6.91 45.68 -25.72
CA GLU A 358 -6.47 46.78 -26.60
C GLU A 358 -7.54 47.08 -27.68
N SER A 359 -8.21 46.07 -28.23
CA SER A 359 -9.29 46.30 -29.20
C SER A 359 -10.54 46.95 -28.61
N ASP A 360 -10.90 46.64 -27.37
CA ASP A 360 -12.04 47.25 -26.69
C ASP A 360 -11.78 48.74 -26.34
N GLU A 361 -10.53 49.11 -26.04
CA GLU A 361 -10.12 50.50 -25.83
C GLU A 361 -10.19 51.34 -27.12
N GLU A 362 -9.88 50.74 -28.29
CA GLU A 362 -10.03 51.43 -29.58
C GLU A 362 -11.50 51.68 -29.93
N GLU A 363 -12.40 50.68 -29.79
CA GLU A 363 -13.84 50.85 -30.09
C GLU A 363 -14.55 51.83 -29.14
N THR A 364 -14.14 51.91 -27.87
CA THR A 364 -14.71 52.87 -26.92
C THR A 364 -14.27 54.31 -27.18
N SER A 365 -13.12 54.52 -27.82
CA SER A 365 -12.63 55.86 -28.20
C SER A 365 -13.36 56.45 -29.42
N GLU A 366 -13.92 55.63 -30.31
CA GLU A 366 -14.67 56.10 -31.49
C GLU A 366 -16.14 56.45 -31.21
N ASN A 367 -16.71 55.99 -30.09
CA ASN A 367 -18.12 56.24 -29.72
C ASN A 367 -18.34 57.37 -28.70
N SER A 368 -17.27 58.02 -28.22
CA SER A 368 -17.38 59.10 -27.21
C SER A 368 -17.59 60.51 -27.78
N ASP A 369 -17.78 60.68 -29.09
CA ASP A 369 -17.88 61.99 -29.75
C ASP A 369 -19.31 62.45 -30.12
N ASP A 370 -20.37 61.70 -29.77
CA ASP A 370 -21.76 62.06 -30.13
C ASP A 370 -22.81 61.79 -29.03
N SER A 371 -22.59 62.36 -27.84
CA SER A 371 -23.69 62.59 -26.89
C SER A 371 -23.43 63.84 -26.06
N GLY A 372 -23.52 65.00 -26.72
CA GLY A 372 -23.96 66.20 -26.04
C GLY A 372 -25.45 66.08 -25.70
N GLU A 373 -25.82 66.72 -24.59
CA GLU A 373 -27.17 67.07 -24.15
C GLU A 373 -27.80 66.19 -23.06
N ASP A 374 -28.09 66.92 -21.97
CA ASP A 374 -29.13 66.72 -20.96
C ASP A 374 -28.84 65.79 -19.77
N LEU A 375 -27.95 66.29 -18.91
CA LEU A 375 -27.98 66.02 -17.47
C LEU A 375 -29.12 66.83 -16.84
N ASP A 376 -30.30 66.21 -16.71
CA ASP A 376 -31.40 66.72 -15.91
C ASP A 376 -31.22 66.25 -14.45
N ASP A 377 -31.01 67.22 -13.57
CA ASP A 377 -30.89 67.06 -12.12
C ASP A 377 -32.15 66.35 -11.57
N THR A 378 -32.00 65.08 -11.18
CA THR A 378 -32.98 64.42 -10.31
C THR A 378 -32.31 63.98 -9.02
N GLU A 379 -32.25 64.93 -8.09
CA GLU A 379 -32.26 64.66 -6.66
C GLU A 379 -33.47 63.77 -6.33
N SER A 380 -33.22 62.56 -5.84
CA SER A 380 -34.18 61.90 -4.95
C SER A 380 -33.45 61.05 -3.93
N GLU A 381 -33.45 61.59 -2.72
CA GLU A 381 -33.29 60.92 -1.44
C GLU A 381 -34.00 59.56 -1.43
N ASP A 382 -33.31 58.50 -1.01
CA ASP A 382 -34.00 57.41 -0.30
C ASP A 382 -33.07 56.78 0.76
N SER A 383 -33.29 57.25 1.98
CA SER A 383 -32.84 56.66 3.22
C SER A 383 -33.65 55.39 3.51
N GLY A 384 -33.23 54.27 2.93
CA GLY A 384 -33.74 52.94 3.27
C GLY A 384 -32.90 52.29 4.36
N GLU A 385 -33.17 52.65 5.63
CA GLU A 385 -32.87 51.80 6.77
C GLU A 385 -33.41 50.39 6.49
N ASN A 386 -32.57 49.35 6.59
CA ASN A 386 -33.10 48.01 6.77
C ASN A 386 -32.47 47.36 8.00
N GLU A 387 -33.36 47.23 8.97
CA GLU A 387 -33.20 46.70 10.30
C GLU A 387 -32.66 45.27 10.29
N SER A 388 -31.84 45.02 11.30
CA SER A 388 -31.70 43.78 12.06
C SER A 388 -32.54 42.57 11.61
N ASP A 389 -31.86 41.46 11.33
CA ASP A 389 -32.38 40.16 11.72
C ASP A 389 -31.33 39.36 12.51
N SER A 390 -31.52 39.44 13.81
CA SER A 390 -30.99 38.55 14.84
C SER A 390 -31.54 37.13 14.69
N ASN A 391 -30.86 36.17 15.33
CA ASN A 391 -31.30 34.80 15.65
C ASN A 391 -31.17 33.73 14.56
N ARG A 392 -30.13 32.89 14.71
CA ARG A 392 -30.39 31.50 15.13
C ARG A 392 -29.20 30.87 15.85
N SER A 393 -29.25 30.98 17.17
CA SER A 393 -28.66 29.99 18.07
C SER A 393 -29.26 28.62 17.73
N GLY A 394 -28.38 27.65 17.48
CA GLY A 394 -28.71 26.26 17.21
C GLY A 394 -27.79 25.38 18.03
N SER A 395 -28.01 25.38 19.35
CA SER A 395 -27.57 24.32 20.25
C SER A 395 -28.04 22.97 19.69
N ASN A 396 -27.12 22.04 19.43
CA ASN A 396 -27.51 20.63 19.36
C ASN A 396 -26.60 19.81 20.27
N SER A 397 -27.21 19.39 21.38
CA SER A 397 -26.70 18.45 22.37
C SER A 397 -27.01 17.00 21.94
N GLY A 398 -26.09 16.07 22.22
CA GLY A 398 -26.31 14.61 22.22
C GLY A 398 -26.27 14.00 20.81
N TYR A 399 -25.55 12.90 20.56
CA TYR A 399 -25.17 11.77 21.40
C TYR A 399 -23.79 11.23 21.02
#